data_AF-A0A961TCJ5-F1
#
_entry.id   AF-A0A961TCJ5-F1
#
_cell.length_a   1.000
_cell.length_b   1.000
_cell.length_c   1.000
_cell.angle_alpha   90.00
_cell.angle_beta   90.00
_cell.angle_gamma   90.00
#
_symmetry.space_group_name_H-M   'P 1'
#
loop_
_entity.id
_entity.type
_entity.pdbx_description
1 polymer ?
#
loop_
_entity_poly.entity_id
_entity_poly.type
_entity_poly.pdbx_seq_one_letter_code
_entity_poly.pdbx_strand_id
1 'polypeptide(L)'
;AGPNALPPEAVTPGEPPFDHAMYLAPDMSIEFPSTSHFSIVDGEGNVLSMTTTIENGFGSRLMVRGFLLNNELTDFSFVPERDGKPVANRVEAGKRPRSSMAPTIVMKDGKPVMAVGSPGGSRIIGYVAKTIVAHLDWAMNAQEAVSLPHLVNRFGTYDVEKGTRAEALTPALTAMGYKVESTDLNSGLHVIILDKDGLEGGADPRREGLAVGK
;
A
#
# COMPACT_ATOMS: atom_id res chain seq x y z
N ALA A 1 23.02 12.48 2.95
CA ALA A 1 21.90 13.37 2.57
C ALA A 1 22.42 14.36 1.55
N GLY A 2 21.89 14.32 0.33
CA GLY A 2 22.35 15.17 -0.77
C GLY A 2 22.13 16.67 -0.52
N PRO A 3 22.70 17.54 -1.38
CA PRO A 3 22.73 19.00 -1.19
C PRO A 3 21.35 19.68 -1.16
N ASN A 4 20.27 18.96 -1.49
CA ASN A 4 18.88 19.44 -1.52
C ASN A 4 17.99 18.81 -0.43
N ALA A 5 18.55 17.98 0.46
CA ALA A 5 17.76 17.44 1.56
C ALA A 5 17.46 18.55 2.59
N LEU A 6 16.20 18.67 3.01
CA LEU A 6 15.86 19.54 4.14
C LEU A 6 16.67 19.08 5.36
N PRO A 7 17.30 20.02 6.10
CA PRO A 7 18.02 19.65 7.30
C PRO A 7 17.04 18.99 8.31
N PRO A 8 17.49 18.03 9.13
CA PRO A 8 16.63 17.33 10.08
C PRO A 8 15.86 18.29 11.01
N GLU A 9 16.49 19.38 11.41
CA GLU A 9 15.88 20.47 12.18
C GLU A 9 14.76 21.24 11.46
N ALA A 10 14.63 21.13 10.14
CA ALA A 10 13.59 21.80 9.34
C ALA A 10 12.34 20.93 9.11
N VAL A 11 12.31 19.69 9.60
CA VAL A 11 11.15 18.80 9.45
C VAL A 11 10.51 18.55 10.81
N THR A 12 9.61 19.43 11.22
CA THR A 12 8.78 19.21 12.42
C THR A 12 7.56 18.35 12.08
N PRO A 13 7.14 17.41 12.95
CA PRO A 13 5.82 16.79 12.84
C PRO A 13 4.74 17.87 12.77
N GLY A 14 3.72 17.67 11.94
CA GLY A 14 2.58 18.58 11.92
C GLY A 14 1.80 18.49 13.23
N GLU A 15 1.45 19.64 13.83
CA GLU A 15 0.53 19.71 14.96
C GLU A 15 -0.91 19.77 14.41
N PRO A 16 -1.77 18.75 14.66
CA PRO A 16 -3.17 18.83 14.29
C PRO A 16 -3.81 20.01 15.06
N PRO A 17 -4.58 20.89 14.40
CA PRO A 17 -5.15 22.07 15.05
C PRO A 17 -6.33 21.74 15.99
N PHE A 18 -6.60 20.47 16.24
CA PHE A 18 -7.74 19.98 17.03
C PHE A 18 -7.25 19.01 18.11
N ASP A 19 -7.76 19.23 19.32
CA ASP A 19 -7.49 18.45 20.55
C ASP A 19 -8.57 17.39 20.84
N HIS A 20 -9.57 17.27 19.95
CA HIS A 20 -10.71 16.38 20.12
C HIS A 20 -10.89 15.46 18.92
N ALA A 21 -11.38 14.25 19.18
CA ALA A 21 -11.82 13.34 18.13
C ALA A 21 -13.17 13.81 17.57
N MET A 22 -13.21 14.14 16.28
CA MET A 22 -14.48 14.42 15.61
C MET A 22 -15.35 13.16 15.54
N TYR A 23 -16.64 13.31 15.84
CA TYR A 23 -17.58 12.20 15.82
C TYR A 23 -18.14 11.97 14.41
N LEU A 24 -17.33 11.34 13.55
CA LEU A 24 -17.60 11.13 12.13
C LEU A 24 -18.13 9.72 11.85
N ALA A 25 -18.93 9.57 10.79
CA ALA A 25 -19.34 8.26 10.30
C ALA A 25 -18.23 7.58 9.47
N PRO A 26 -18.15 6.23 9.47
CA PRO A 26 -17.20 5.48 8.66
C PRO A 26 -17.31 5.76 7.17
N ASP A 27 -16.18 5.64 6.47
CA ASP A 27 -16.12 5.72 5.01
C ASP A 27 -16.89 4.57 4.33
N MET A 28 -17.42 4.85 3.14
CA MET A 28 -18.22 3.95 2.32
C MET A 28 -17.84 4.04 0.82
N SER A 29 -16.66 4.57 0.49
CA SER A 29 -16.18 4.67 -0.90
C SER A 29 -15.91 3.29 -1.51
N ILE A 30 -15.95 3.24 -2.85
CA ILE A 30 -15.56 2.06 -3.63
C ILE A 30 -14.12 2.25 -4.05
N GLU A 31 -13.24 1.29 -3.78
CA GLU A 31 -11.84 1.34 -4.19
C GLU A 31 -11.54 0.33 -5.30
N PHE A 32 -10.89 0.78 -6.37
CA PHE A 32 -10.46 -0.08 -7.47
C PHE A 32 -8.96 -0.41 -7.39
N PRO A 33 -8.55 -1.62 -7.83
CA PRO A 33 -7.15 -2.01 -7.81
C PRO A 33 -6.41 -1.50 -9.05
N SER A 34 -6.04 -0.21 -9.10
CA SER A 34 -5.05 0.29 -10.06
C SER A 34 -4.11 1.27 -9.35
N THR A 35 -2.81 1.14 -9.59
CA THR A 35 -1.70 1.92 -8.99
C THR A 35 -0.40 1.28 -9.50
N SER A 36 0.72 1.99 -9.40
CA SER A 36 2.07 1.43 -9.50
C SER A 36 2.91 1.76 -8.26
N HIS A 37 3.87 0.89 -7.95
CA HIS A 37 4.83 1.09 -6.88
C HIS A 37 6.24 0.74 -7.37
N PHE A 38 7.25 1.47 -6.91
CA PHE A 38 8.65 1.12 -7.06
C PHE A 38 9.47 1.62 -5.88
N SER A 39 10.60 0.97 -5.64
CA SER A 39 11.57 1.35 -4.60
C SER A 39 12.96 1.49 -5.22
N ILE A 40 13.78 2.40 -4.70
CA ILE A 40 15.15 2.68 -5.18
C ILE A 40 16.07 2.84 -3.96
N VAL A 41 17.27 2.28 -4.07
CA VAL A 41 18.40 2.60 -3.19
C VAL A 41 19.55 3.04 -4.08
N ASP A 42 20.15 4.19 -3.78
CA ASP A 42 21.30 4.70 -4.55
C ASP A 42 22.65 4.34 -3.89
N GLY A 43 23.75 4.64 -4.59
CA GLY A 43 25.11 4.36 -4.11
C GLY A 43 25.56 5.21 -2.92
N GLU A 44 24.81 6.26 -2.56
CA GLU A 44 25.04 7.06 -1.34
C GLU A 44 24.23 6.54 -0.14
N GLY A 45 23.41 5.51 -0.35
CA GLY A 45 22.51 4.95 0.67
C GLY A 45 21.21 5.73 0.86
N ASN A 46 20.85 6.63 -0.07
CA ASN A 46 19.53 7.24 -0.04
C ASN A 46 18.47 6.21 -0.49
N VAL A 47 17.31 6.21 0.18
CA VAL A 47 16.24 5.23 -0.03
C VAL A 47 14.95 5.94 -0.43
N LEU A 48 14.31 5.46 -1.50
CA LEU A 48 13.01 5.90 -1.98
C LEU A 48 12.03 4.72 -1.98
N SER A 49 10.84 4.95 -1.43
CA SER A 49 9.67 4.09 -1.62
C SER A 49 8.57 4.97 -2.19
N MET A 50 8.13 4.70 -3.42
CA MET A 50 7.18 5.56 -4.13
C MET A 50 6.00 4.75 -4.68
N THR A 51 4.80 5.12 -4.25
CA THR A 51 3.53 4.64 -4.81
C THR A 51 2.88 5.78 -5.56
N THR A 52 2.47 5.55 -6.81
CA THR A 52 1.90 6.57 -7.69
C THR A 52 0.73 6.02 -8.49
N THR A 53 -0.27 6.86 -8.77
CA THR A 53 -1.52 6.42 -9.39
C THR A 53 -2.24 7.53 -10.14
N ILE A 54 -3.26 7.13 -10.91
CA ILE A 54 -4.30 7.97 -11.50
C ILE A 54 -5.70 7.43 -11.12
N GLU A 55 -5.80 6.78 -9.96
CA GLU A 55 -6.88 5.91 -9.43
C GLU A 55 -7.09 4.63 -10.22
N ASN A 56 -7.82 4.65 -11.35
CA ASN A 56 -8.16 3.45 -12.11
C ASN A 56 -7.22 3.20 -13.30
N GLY A 57 -7.38 2.05 -13.95
CA GLY A 57 -6.80 1.78 -15.25
C GLY A 57 -7.21 2.86 -16.26
N PHE A 58 -6.22 3.63 -16.73
CA PHE A 58 -6.38 4.81 -17.59
C PHE A 58 -7.09 6.02 -16.95
N GLY A 59 -7.23 6.04 -15.61
CA GLY A 59 -7.82 7.14 -14.86
C GLY A 59 -9.23 7.50 -15.32
N SER A 60 -9.48 8.80 -15.51
CA SER A 60 -10.76 9.30 -16.06
C SER A 60 -10.94 9.04 -17.55
N ARG A 61 -9.93 8.45 -18.23
CA ARG A 61 -9.88 8.24 -19.69
C ARG A 61 -9.90 9.53 -20.51
N LEU A 62 -9.72 10.68 -19.85
CA LEU A 62 -9.54 11.97 -20.49
C LEU A 62 -8.05 12.20 -20.76
N MET A 63 -7.72 12.47 -22.01
CA MET A 63 -6.36 12.80 -22.41
C MET A 63 -6.22 14.30 -22.66
N VAL A 64 -5.22 14.92 -22.03
CA VAL A 64 -4.86 16.32 -22.23
C VAL A 64 -3.37 16.41 -22.49
N ARG A 65 -3.00 16.96 -23.65
CA ARG A 65 -1.59 17.16 -24.05
C ARG A 65 -0.72 15.90 -23.97
N GLY A 66 -1.31 14.74 -24.27
CA GLY A 66 -0.60 13.45 -24.23
C GLY A 66 -0.56 12.76 -22.86
N PHE A 67 -1.21 13.33 -21.84
CA PHE A 67 -1.30 12.73 -20.50
C PHE A 67 -2.74 12.35 -20.17
N LEU A 68 -2.92 11.24 -19.45
CA LEU A 68 -4.21 10.87 -18.90
C LEU A 68 -4.44 11.61 -17.58
N LEU A 69 -5.66 12.09 -17.39
CA LEU A 69 -6.09 12.68 -16.13
C LEU A 69 -6.59 11.60 -15.17
N ASN A 70 -6.30 11.77 -13.88
CA ASN A 70 -6.81 10.88 -12.84
C ASN A 70 -8.34 10.97 -12.71
N ASN A 71 -8.91 9.99 -12.01
CA ASN A 71 -10.26 10.06 -11.46
C ASN A 71 -10.25 9.94 -9.92
N GLU A 72 -9.21 10.43 -9.26
CA GLU A 72 -8.93 10.23 -7.82
C GLU A 72 -10.05 10.69 -6.88
N LEU A 73 -10.89 11.62 -7.32
CA LEU A 73 -12.03 12.07 -6.52
C LEU A 73 -13.08 10.96 -6.28
N THR A 74 -12.99 9.82 -6.97
CA THR A 74 -13.83 8.65 -6.69
C THR A 74 -13.46 7.92 -5.40
N ASP A 75 -12.28 8.18 -4.83
CA ASP A 75 -11.90 7.65 -3.52
C ASP A 75 -12.68 8.31 -2.38
N PHE A 76 -13.36 9.45 -2.61
CA PHE A 76 -14.29 10.00 -1.63
C PHE A 76 -15.55 9.14 -1.49
N SER A 77 -16.14 9.19 -0.30
CA SER A 77 -17.52 8.78 -0.12
C SER A 77 -18.46 9.76 -0.83
N PHE A 78 -19.30 9.24 -1.72
CA PHE A 78 -20.40 9.99 -2.32
C PHE A 78 -21.60 10.18 -1.36
N VAL A 79 -21.54 9.59 -0.17
CA VAL A 79 -22.52 9.80 0.90
C VAL A 79 -21.96 10.87 1.85
N PRO A 80 -22.56 12.08 1.92
CA PRO A 80 -22.02 13.16 2.73
C PRO A 80 -22.28 12.99 4.23
N GLU A 81 -23.39 12.34 4.59
CA GLU A 81 -23.86 12.16 5.96
C GLU A 81 -24.51 10.78 6.13
N ARG A 82 -24.34 10.18 7.30
CA ARG A 82 -24.98 8.93 7.71
C ARG A 82 -25.32 8.97 9.19
N ASP A 83 -26.53 8.54 9.53
CA ASP A 83 -27.03 8.48 10.91
C ASP A 83 -26.87 9.82 11.68
N GLY A 84 -27.15 10.94 11.00
CA GLY A 84 -27.04 12.29 11.56
C GLY A 84 -25.61 12.82 11.69
N LYS A 85 -24.62 12.12 11.12
CA LYS A 85 -23.19 12.45 11.25
C LYS A 85 -22.51 12.57 9.90
N PRO A 86 -21.65 13.57 9.69
CA PRO A 86 -20.93 13.68 8.45
C PRO A 86 -19.96 12.50 8.28
N VAL A 87 -19.87 11.96 7.07
CA VAL A 87 -18.93 10.89 6.73
C VAL A 87 -17.50 11.46 6.71
N ALA A 88 -16.55 10.72 7.30
CA ALA A 88 -15.18 11.21 7.47
C ALA A 88 -14.51 11.51 6.12
N ASN A 89 -14.70 10.63 5.14
CA ASN A 89 -14.17 10.74 3.79
C ASN A 89 -15.22 11.30 2.80
N ARG A 90 -16.15 12.16 3.23
CA ARG A 90 -17.03 12.88 2.29
C ARG A 90 -16.26 13.90 1.44
N VAL A 91 -16.83 14.26 0.30
CA VAL A 91 -16.33 15.30 -0.61
C VAL A 91 -16.37 16.69 0.05
N GLU A 92 -15.25 17.41 0.03
CA GLU A 92 -15.15 18.81 0.49
C GLU A 92 -14.16 19.59 -0.39
N ALA A 93 -14.35 20.90 -0.52
CA ALA A 93 -13.46 21.75 -1.31
C ALA A 93 -12.03 21.76 -0.75
N GLY A 94 -11.03 21.56 -1.62
CA GLY A 94 -9.61 21.53 -1.24
C GLY A 94 -9.17 20.31 -0.42
N LYS A 95 -10.09 19.39 -0.08
CA LYS A 95 -9.79 18.18 0.66
C LYS A 95 -9.15 17.13 -0.26
N ARG A 96 -8.24 16.34 0.31
CA ARG A 96 -7.66 15.16 -0.34
C ARG A 96 -8.47 13.92 0.02
N PRO A 97 -8.84 13.06 -0.94
CA PRO A 97 -9.53 11.82 -0.64
C PRO A 97 -8.63 10.87 0.16
N ARG A 98 -9.23 10.01 0.97
CA ARG A 98 -8.50 9.01 1.75
C ARG A 98 -7.91 7.96 0.80
N SER A 99 -6.61 7.68 0.95
CA SER A 99 -5.88 6.69 0.15
C SER A 99 -5.51 5.46 0.98
N SER A 100 -5.35 4.33 0.30
CA SER A 100 -4.80 3.08 0.85
C SER A 100 -3.30 2.88 0.51
N MET A 101 -2.69 3.80 -0.24
CA MET A 101 -1.27 3.71 -0.60
C MET A 101 -0.38 3.67 0.65
N ALA A 102 0.54 2.71 0.71
CA ALA A 102 1.46 2.54 1.84
C ALA A 102 2.93 2.37 1.38
N PRO A 103 3.54 3.37 0.70
CA PRO A 103 4.99 3.37 0.50
C PRO A 103 5.66 3.44 1.88
N THR A 104 6.50 2.44 2.18
CA THR A 104 7.02 2.22 3.53
C THR A 104 8.52 2.03 3.49
N ILE A 105 9.23 2.71 4.40
CA ILE A 105 10.64 2.47 4.70
C ILE A 105 10.72 2.04 6.17
N VAL A 106 11.27 0.85 6.42
CA VAL A 106 11.49 0.33 7.77
C VAL A 106 12.87 0.75 8.25
N MET A 107 12.93 1.29 9.46
CA MET A 107 14.16 1.76 10.09
C MET A 107 14.55 0.85 11.27
N LYS A 108 15.83 0.58 11.43
CA LYS A 108 16.43 -0.06 12.62
C LYS A 108 17.66 0.72 13.04
N ASP A 109 17.72 1.14 14.30
CA ASP A 109 18.84 1.91 14.87
C ASP A 109 19.22 3.13 14.01
N GLY A 110 18.21 3.84 13.51
CA GLY A 110 18.38 5.03 12.66
C GLY A 110 18.78 4.76 11.21
N LYS A 111 18.87 3.50 10.77
CA LYS A 111 19.24 3.12 9.40
C LYS A 111 18.10 2.41 8.68
N PRO A 112 17.90 2.64 7.37
CA PRO A 112 16.91 1.89 6.59
C PRO A 112 17.35 0.43 6.45
N VAL A 113 16.42 -0.50 6.66
CA VAL A 113 16.64 -1.95 6.49
C VAL A 113 15.72 -2.57 5.44
N MET A 114 14.65 -1.86 5.05
CA MET A 114 13.70 -2.33 4.05
C MET A 114 12.96 -1.15 3.44
N ALA A 115 12.78 -1.15 2.13
CA ALA A 115 11.84 -0.29 1.41
C ALA A 115 10.82 -1.17 0.69
N VAL A 116 9.52 -0.91 0.88
CA VAL A 116 8.46 -1.77 0.36
C VAL A 116 7.19 -0.96 0.08
N GLY A 117 6.45 -1.41 -0.92
CA GLY A 117 5.11 -0.92 -1.20
C GLY A 117 4.45 -1.75 -2.29
N SER A 118 3.18 -1.48 -2.55
CA SER A 118 2.38 -2.24 -3.52
C SER A 118 1.25 -1.38 -4.07
N PRO A 119 0.75 -1.66 -5.30
CA PRO A 119 -0.57 -1.27 -5.74
C PRO A 119 -1.65 -2.27 -5.30
N GLY A 120 -2.93 -1.91 -5.44
CA GLY A 120 -4.06 -2.83 -5.18
C GLY A 120 -5.21 -2.27 -4.34
N GLY A 121 -5.44 -0.95 -4.35
CA GLY A 121 -6.51 -0.30 -3.57
C GLY A 121 -6.40 -0.61 -2.07
N SER A 122 -7.53 -0.85 -1.41
CA SER A 122 -7.57 -1.17 0.03
C SER A 122 -6.78 -2.39 0.47
N ARG A 123 -6.36 -3.26 -0.47
CA ARG A 123 -5.55 -4.43 -0.17
C ARG A 123 -4.06 -4.11 -0.01
N ILE A 124 -3.61 -2.93 -0.45
CA ILE A 124 -2.22 -2.46 -0.33
C ILE A 124 -1.71 -2.61 1.10
N ILE A 125 -2.51 -2.20 2.08
CA ILE A 125 -2.15 -2.26 3.50
C ILE A 125 -1.82 -3.69 3.92
N GLY A 126 -2.66 -4.66 3.53
CA GLY A 126 -2.45 -6.07 3.84
C GLY A 126 -1.22 -6.66 3.14
N TYR A 127 -0.99 -6.31 1.87
CA TYR A 127 0.18 -6.77 1.12
C TYR A 127 1.48 -6.28 1.76
N VAL A 128 1.56 -4.98 2.07
CA VAL A 128 2.75 -4.38 2.67
C VAL A 128 2.99 -4.93 4.08
N ALA A 129 1.97 -4.99 4.92
CA ALA A 129 2.10 -5.52 6.28
C ALA A 129 2.58 -6.98 6.27
N LYS A 130 1.99 -7.83 5.43
CA LYS A 130 2.40 -9.23 5.27
C LYS A 130 3.88 -9.34 4.87
N THR A 131 4.32 -8.56 3.88
CA THR A 131 5.71 -8.63 3.41
C THR A 131 6.70 -8.15 4.47
N ILE A 132 6.35 -7.12 5.27
CA ILE A 132 7.17 -6.69 6.40
C ILE A 132 7.30 -7.82 7.43
N VAL A 133 6.20 -8.46 7.82
CA VAL A 133 6.21 -9.59 8.77
C VAL A 133 7.01 -10.77 8.21
N ALA A 134 6.81 -11.12 6.95
CA ALA A 134 7.52 -12.23 6.30
C ALA A 134 9.04 -12.05 6.33
N HIS A 135 9.52 -10.82 6.12
CA HIS A 135 10.95 -10.55 6.22
C HIS A 135 11.43 -10.47 7.67
N LEU A 136 10.80 -9.65 8.50
CA LEU A 136 11.33 -9.33 9.83
C LEU A 136 11.11 -10.43 10.88
N ASP A 137 9.99 -11.16 10.79
CA ASP A 137 9.62 -12.19 11.76
C ASP A 137 9.90 -13.60 11.23
N TRP A 138 9.60 -13.86 9.95
CA TRP A 138 9.80 -15.19 9.35
C TRP A 138 11.14 -15.36 8.65
N ALA A 139 11.99 -14.33 8.69
CA ALA A 139 13.35 -14.32 8.14
C ALA A 139 13.43 -14.70 6.64
N MET A 140 12.38 -14.40 5.87
CA MET A 140 12.37 -14.64 4.43
C MET A 140 13.21 -13.59 3.70
N ASN A 141 13.86 -14.00 2.61
CA ASN A 141 14.56 -13.07 1.73
C ASN A 141 13.58 -12.20 0.91
N ALA A 142 14.12 -11.21 0.19
CA ALA A 142 13.32 -10.26 -0.59
C ALA A 142 12.31 -10.92 -1.54
N GLN A 143 12.76 -11.89 -2.33
CA GLN A 143 11.94 -12.54 -3.34
C GLN A 143 10.93 -13.50 -2.72
N GLU A 144 11.32 -14.26 -1.69
CA GLU A 144 10.42 -15.15 -0.94
C GLU A 144 9.25 -14.37 -0.34
N ALA A 145 9.54 -13.24 0.31
CA ALA A 145 8.54 -12.43 1.01
C ALA A 145 7.46 -11.87 0.07
N VAL A 146 7.83 -11.42 -1.14
CA VAL A 146 6.86 -10.91 -2.14
C VAL A 146 6.14 -12.03 -2.91
N SER A 147 6.75 -13.21 -3.00
CA SER A 147 6.17 -14.38 -3.69
C SER A 147 5.15 -15.15 -2.84
N LEU A 148 5.07 -14.85 -1.53
CA LEU A 148 4.06 -15.46 -0.67
C LEU A 148 2.64 -15.24 -1.21
N PRO A 149 1.76 -16.26 -1.11
CA PRO A 149 0.35 -16.09 -1.36
C PRO A 149 -0.29 -14.98 -0.52
N HIS A 150 -1.35 -14.37 -1.01
CA HIS A 150 -2.11 -13.34 -0.30
C HIS A 150 -3.31 -13.91 0.45
N LEU A 151 -3.50 -13.37 1.64
CA LEU A 151 -4.60 -13.63 2.57
C LEU A 151 -4.93 -12.30 3.23
N VAL A 152 -6.11 -11.74 2.92
CA VAL A 152 -6.44 -10.37 3.35
C VAL A 152 -7.89 -10.30 3.81
N ASN A 153 -8.10 -9.80 5.04
CA ASN A 153 -9.43 -9.44 5.54
C ASN A 153 -9.50 -7.93 5.76
N ARG A 154 -10.58 -7.31 5.29
CA ARG A 154 -10.84 -5.86 5.42
C ARG A 154 -12.12 -5.59 6.22
N PHE A 155 -12.26 -6.27 7.36
CA PHE A 155 -13.46 -6.27 8.21
C PHE A 155 -14.72 -6.82 7.52
N GLY A 156 -14.54 -7.88 6.73
CA GLY A 156 -15.62 -8.50 5.97
C GLY A 156 -15.23 -9.89 5.48
N THR A 157 -15.50 -10.16 4.19
CA THR A 157 -15.01 -11.38 3.54
C THR A 157 -13.49 -11.46 3.66
N TYR A 158 -13.01 -12.65 3.98
CA TYR A 158 -11.60 -13.00 3.99
C TYR A 158 -11.22 -13.45 2.58
N ASP A 159 -10.48 -12.60 1.86
CA ASP A 159 -10.00 -12.90 0.52
C ASP A 159 -8.76 -13.81 0.62
N VAL A 160 -8.78 -14.95 -0.05
CA VAL A 160 -7.61 -15.82 -0.25
C VAL A 160 -7.24 -15.84 -1.71
N GLU A 161 -5.94 -15.86 -2.00
CA GLU A 161 -5.45 -15.83 -3.36
C GLU A 161 -5.74 -17.16 -4.09
N LYS A 162 -6.52 -17.05 -5.15
CA LYS A 162 -6.92 -18.15 -6.00
C LYS A 162 -5.74 -18.82 -6.69
N GLY A 163 -5.78 -20.15 -6.80
CA GLY A 163 -4.76 -20.93 -7.51
C GLY A 163 -3.46 -21.08 -6.73
N THR A 164 -3.46 -20.78 -5.43
CA THR A 164 -2.28 -20.88 -4.58
C THR A 164 -2.53 -21.80 -3.38
N ARG A 165 -1.45 -22.13 -2.65
CA ARG A 165 -1.56 -22.87 -1.38
C ARG A 165 -2.39 -22.15 -0.30
N ALA A 166 -2.74 -20.87 -0.47
CA ALA A 166 -3.62 -20.16 0.46
C ALA A 166 -5.02 -20.78 0.52
N GLU A 167 -5.53 -21.33 -0.59
CA GLU A 167 -6.87 -21.93 -0.64
C GLU A 167 -7.04 -23.09 0.33
N ALA A 168 -5.95 -23.80 0.67
CA ALA A 168 -5.94 -24.88 1.66
C ALA A 168 -6.29 -24.41 3.08
N LEU A 169 -6.18 -23.10 3.37
CA LEU A 169 -6.54 -22.51 4.67
C LEU A 169 -8.05 -22.21 4.78
N THR A 170 -8.80 -22.31 3.68
CA THR A 170 -10.25 -22.00 3.65
C THR A 170 -11.06 -22.76 4.71
N PRO A 171 -10.90 -24.09 4.91
CA PRO A 171 -11.68 -24.81 5.92
C PRO A 171 -11.40 -24.32 7.34
N ALA A 172 -10.13 -24.07 7.67
CA ALA A 172 -9.73 -23.60 9.00
C ALA A 172 -10.26 -22.18 9.27
N LEU A 173 -10.13 -21.27 8.30
CA LEU A 173 -10.67 -19.91 8.40
C LEU A 173 -12.20 -19.91 8.51
N THR A 174 -12.89 -20.78 7.76
CA THR A 174 -14.35 -20.94 7.86
C THR A 174 -14.76 -21.47 9.23
N ALA A 175 -14.03 -22.44 9.78
CA ALA A 175 -14.28 -22.95 11.14
C ALA A 175 -14.09 -21.89 12.23
N MET A 176 -13.24 -20.88 11.98
CA MET A 176 -13.08 -19.70 12.85
C MET A 176 -14.20 -18.66 12.68
N GLY A 177 -15.14 -18.87 11.76
CA GLY A 177 -16.31 -18.00 11.54
C GLY A 177 -16.14 -16.96 10.42
N TYR A 178 -15.03 -16.99 9.67
CA TYR A 178 -14.87 -16.09 8.53
C TYR A 178 -15.70 -16.55 7.32
N LYS A 179 -16.33 -15.60 6.62
CA LYS A 179 -16.74 -15.82 5.23
C LYS A 179 -15.48 -15.74 4.37
N VAL A 180 -15.09 -16.83 3.72
CA VAL A 180 -13.87 -16.89 2.89
C VAL A 180 -14.24 -16.87 1.42
N GLU A 181 -13.49 -16.13 0.62
CA GLU A 181 -13.64 -16.06 -0.84
C GLU A 181 -12.29 -16.26 -1.52
N SER A 182 -12.22 -17.19 -2.46
CA SER A 182 -11.07 -17.38 -3.34
C SER A 182 -11.20 -16.43 -4.54
N THR A 183 -10.25 -15.52 -4.69
CA THR A 183 -10.31 -14.45 -5.69
C THR A 183 -8.91 -14.08 -6.20
N ASP A 184 -8.88 -13.35 -7.31
CA ASP A 184 -7.64 -12.86 -7.91
C ASP A 184 -7.08 -11.70 -7.07
N LEU A 185 -5.82 -11.82 -6.64
CA LEU A 185 -5.14 -10.84 -5.78
C LEU A 185 -3.82 -10.39 -6.41
N ASN A 186 -3.90 -9.53 -7.42
CA ASN A 186 -2.79 -9.26 -8.34
C ASN A 186 -1.59 -8.49 -7.73
N SER A 187 -1.77 -7.80 -6.60
CA SER A 187 -0.76 -6.94 -5.95
C SER A 187 0.19 -6.24 -6.95
N GLY A 188 1.50 -6.29 -6.76
CA GLY A 188 2.54 -5.54 -7.48
C GLY A 188 3.63 -5.04 -6.52
N LEU A 189 3.93 -5.82 -5.49
CA LEU A 189 4.96 -5.54 -4.51
C LEU A 189 6.33 -5.32 -5.18
N HIS A 190 7.01 -4.26 -4.79
CA HIS A 190 8.45 -4.16 -4.94
C HIS A 190 9.06 -3.94 -3.56
N VAL A 191 10.14 -4.68 -3.29
CA VAL A 191 10.89 -4.58 -2.04
C VAL A 191 12.37 -4.49 -2.32
N ILE A 192 13.07 -3.67 -1.55
CA ILE A 192 14.52 -3.71 -1.41
C ILE A 192 14.83 -3.91 0.07
N ILE A 193 15.55 -4.97 0.41
CA ILE A 193 16.10 -5.21 1.74
C ILE A 193 17.54 -4.72 1.75
N LEU A 194 17.89 -3.99 2.81
CA LEU A 194 19.22 -3.45 3.03
C LEU A 194 19.79 -4.16 4.24
N ASP A 195 20.78 -5.01 4.03
CA ASP A 195 21.47 -5.71 5.10
C ASP A 195 22.96 -5.33 5.13
N LYS A 196 23.73 -6.02 5.98
CA LYS A 196 25.17 -5.77 6.12
C LYS A 196 26.00 -6.38 4.97
N ASP A 197 25.40 -7.32 4.23
CA ASP A 197 26.05 -8.12 3.19
C ASP A 197 25.74 -7.58 1.78
N GLY A 198 24.75 -6.69 1.65
CA GLY A 198 24.42 -5.97 0.43
C GLY A 198 22.95 -5.52 0.35
N LEU A 199 22.45 -5.49 -0.90
CA LEU A 199 21.07 -5.17 -1.22
C LEU A 199 20.40 -6.39 -1.85
N GLU A 200 19.21 -6.73 -1.37
CA GLU A 200 18.36 -7.75 -1.99
C GLU A 200 17.10 -7.12 -2.55
N GLY A 201 16.83 -7.35 -3.83
CA GLY A 201 15.62 -6.87 -4.49
C GLY A 201 14.61 -8.00 -4.72
N GLY A 202 13.33 -7.72 -4.49
CA GLY A 202 12.23 -8.64 -4.78
C GLY A 202 11.15 -7.95 -5.60
N ALA A 203 10.69 -8.62 -6.65
CA ALA A 203 9.57 -8.17 -7.47
C ALA A 203 8.43 -9.19 -7.42
N ASP A 204 7.21 -8.71 -7.29
CA ASP A 204 6.01 -9.54 -7.22
C ASP A 204 5.81 -10.37 -8.49
N PRO A 205 5.72 -11.71 -8.39
CA PRO A 205 5.60 -12.58 -9.56
C PRO A 205 4.26 -12.44 -10.31
N ARG A 206 3.30 -11.70 -9.76
CA ARG A 206 1.97 -11.49 -10.35
C ARG A 206 1.94 -10.43 -11.44
N ARG A 207 3.04 -9.69 -11.62
CA ARG A 207 3.20 -8.66 -12.65
C ARG A 207 4.58 -8.75 -13.29
N GLU A 208 4.79 -7.96 -14.33
CA GLU A 208 6.05 -7.86 -15.09
C GLU A 208 7.15 -7.05 -14.36
N GLY A 209 7.10 -6.99 -13.03
CA GLY A 209 8.07 -6.24 -12.22
C GLY A 209 9.46 -6.89 -12.27
N LEU A 210 10.51 -6.06 -12.15
CA LEU A 210 11.89 -6.53 -12.11
C LEU A 210 12.66 -5.84 -10.97
N ALA A 211 13.55 -6.59 -10.33
CA ALA A 211 14.53 -6.07 -9.41
C ALA A 211 15.93 -6.14 -10.07
N VAL A 212 16.61 -5.00 -10.18
CA VAL A 212 17.92 -4.89 -10.81
C VAL A 212 18.82 -4.00 -9.96
N GLY A 213 20.04 -4.46 -9.71
CA GLY A 213 21.06 -3.75 -8.93
C GLY A 213 22.46 -4.23 -9.27
N LYS A 214 23.47 -3.52 -8.76
CA LYS A 214 24.90 -3.87 -8.89
C LYS A 214 25.56 -3.80 -7.53
#